data_AF-A0A0G4LPA9-F1
#
_entry.id   AF-A0A0G4LPA9-F1
#
_cell.length_a   1.000
_cell.length_b   1.000
_cell.length_c   1.000
_cell.angle_alpha   90.00
_cell.angle_beta   90.00
_cell.angle_gamma   90.00
#
_symmetry.space_group_name_H-M   'P 1'
#
loop_
_entity.id
_entity.type
_entity.pdbx_description
1 polymer ?
#
loop_
_entity_poly.entity_id
_entity_poly.type
_entity_poly.pdbx_seq_one_letter_code
_entity_poly.pdbx_strand_id
1 'polypeptide(L)'
;MAPSATETVTAEPLTQRFRLNASATGPYKELSPVSYQETETKGGDGFEAAKYPHYLPTWNPEQKYPPLEPFEHKEHGKDADPSFPNLLPTGTQVNHLTPTIGSEVKGIQLSSLTPAGRDELALFVAQRKVVAFRAQDFADLPIGEALDFGSYFGRHHIHPTSGSPEGFPEVHLVHRGANDKSAEKFFATRTSSVAWHSEVF
;
A
#
# COMPACT_ATOMS: atom_id res chain seq x y z
N MET A 1 43.03 45.82 -37.22
CA MET A 1 42.15 44.91 -36.47
C MET A 1 41.63 45.68 -35.26
N ALA A 2 40.35 46.03 -35.25
CA ALA A 2 39.74 46.79 -34.15
C ALA A 2 39.35 45.84 -32.99
N PRO A 3 39.47 46.25 -31.71
CA PRO A 3 38.95 45.47 -30.59
C PRO A 3 37.43 45.65 -30.50
N SER A 4 36.70 44.53 -30.44
CA SER A 4 35.25 44.51 -30.18
C SER A 4 35.01 44.49 -28.67
N ALA A 5 34.47 45.58 -28.12
CA ALA A 5 33.96 45.60 -26.76
C ALA A 5 32.65 44.77 -26.71
N THR A 6 32.60 43.75 -25.88
CA THR A 6 31.35 43.02 -25.60
C THR A 6 30.93 43.37 -24.18
N GLU A 7 29.77 44.01 -24.02
CA GLU A 7 29.16 44.25 -22.71
C GLU A 7 28.47 42.97 -22.23
N THR A 8 28.89 42.49 -21.05
CA THR A 8 28.15 41.45 -20.34
C THR A 8 27.04 42.11 -19.54
N VAL A 9 25.80 41.97 -20.00
CA VAL A 9 24.62 42.40 -19.22
C VAL A 9 24.35 41.34 -18.15
N THR A 10 24.68 41.66 -16.90
CA THR A 10 24.21 40.87 -15.75
C THR A 10 22.72 41.13 -15.59
N ALA A 11 21.89 40.16 -15.98
CA ALA A 11 20.46 40.22 -15.67
C ALA A 11 20.28 40.27 -14.15
N GLU A 12 19.46 41.19 -13.65
CA GLU A 12 19.10 41.21 -12.24
C GLU A 12 18.47 39.87 -11.85
N PRO A 13 18.81 39.31 -10.68
CA PRO A 13 18.17 38.08 -10.23
C PRO A 13 16.67 38.33 -10.15
N LEU A 14 15.90 37.56 -10.93
CA LEU A 14 14.45 37.52 -10.79
C LEU A 14 14.14 37.20 -9.34
N THR A 15 13.77 38.22 -8.57
CA THR A 15 13.27 38.04 -7.21
C THR A 15 11.80 37.62 -7.35
N GLN A 16 11.57 36.46 -7.98
CA GLN A 16 10.28 35.80 -7.87
C GLN A 16 10.14 35.39 -6.40
N ARG A 17 9.45 36.23 -5.63
CA ARG A 17 8.90 35.82 -4.35
C ARG A 17 7.83 34.78 -4.64
N PHE A 18 8.24 33.53 -4.77
CA PHE A 18 7.33 32.41 -4.69
C PHE A 18 6.64 32.53 -3.33
N ARG A 19 5.35 32.88 -3.34
CA ARG A 19 4.51 32.68 -2.17
C ARG A 19 4.38 31.17 -2.04
N LEU A 20 5.17 30.56 -1.16
CA LEU A 20 4.87 29.24 -0.64
C LEU A 20 3.49 29.35 0.00
N ASN A 21 2.48 28.79 -0.66
CA ASN A 21 1.20 28.56 -0.02
C ASN A 21 1.48 27.61 1.15
N ALA A 22 1.46 28.17 2.36
CA ALA A 22 1.72 27.45 3.62
C ALA A 22 0.73 26.31 3.88
N SER A 23 -0.31 26.16 3.07
CA SER A 23 -1.27 25.05 3.14
C SER A 23 -0.76 23.74 2.56
N ALA A 24 0.44 23.72 1.96
CA ALA A 24 1.05 22.51 1.40
C ALA A 24 2.46 22.23 1.97
N THR A 25 2.88 23.00 2.98
CA THR A 25 4.12 22.78 3.73
C THR A 25 3.78 22.02 5.00
N GLY A 26 3.90 20.71 4.94
CA GLY A 26 3.61 19.79 6.04
C GLY A 26 4.27 18.43 5.80
N PRO A 27 4.41 17.59 6.84
CA PRO A 27 4.91 16.22 6.72
C PRO A 27 4.09 15.42 5.70
N TYR A 28 4.71 14.42 5.06
CA TYR A 28 4.17 13.62 3.95
C TYR A 28 2.76 13.01 4.16
N LYS A 29 2.25 12.98 5.40
CA LYS A 29 1.02 12.30 5.81
C LYS A 29 -0.31 13.03 5.53
N GLU A 30 -0.31 14.16 4.83
CA GLU A 30 -1.52 14.99 4.64
C GLU A 30 -2.42 14.59 3.44
N LEU A 31 -2.22 13.42 2.81
CA LEU A 31 -2.96 13.03 1.60
C LEU A 31 -4.01 11.92 1.80
N SER A 32 -4.37 11.58 3.04
CA SER A 32 -5.36 10.53 3.26
C SER A 32 -6.77 11.04 2.91
N PRO A 33 -7.53 10.31 2.07
CA PRO A 33 -8.93 10.66 1.82
C PRO A 33 -9.73 10.50 3.12
N VAL A 34 -10.57 11.50 3.41
CA VAL A 34 -11.45 11.53 4.59
C VAL A 34 -12.92 11.32 4.22
N SER A 35 -13.20 11.07 2.94
CA SER A 35 -14.54 10.90 2.42
C SER A 35 -14.52 10.05 1.16
N TYR A 36 -15.68 9.48 0.87
CA TYR A 36 -15.98 8.69 -0.31
C TYR A 36 -17.03 9.43 -1.15
N GLN A 37 -16.92 9.42 -2.48
CA GLN A 37 -17.87 10.10 -3.38
C GLN A 37 -18.91 9.13 -3.94
N GLU A 38 -20.18 9.54 -4.01
CA GLU A 38 -21.29 8.70 -4.53
C GLU A 38 -21.05 8.18 -5.96
N THR A 39 -20.28 8.94 -6.76
CA THR A 39 -19.82 8.55 -8.10
C THR A 39 -19.06 7.23 -8.11
N GLU A 40 -18.40 6.84 -7.02
CA GLU A 40 -17.67 5.57 -6.95
C GLU A 40 -18.60 4.36 -6.77
N THR A 41 -19.86 4.53 -6.36
CA THR A 41 -20.84 3.42 -6.21
C THR A 41 -21.66 3.33 -7.48
N LYS A 42 -22.08 4.49 -8.01
CA LYS A 42 -23.03 4.54 -9.12
C LYS A 42 -22.37 4.73 -10.50
N GLY A 43 -21.11 5.12 -10.53
CA GLY A 43 -20.48 5.69 -11.74
C GLY A 43 -21.02 7.10 -12.02
N GLY A 44 -20.29 7.87 -12.82
CA GLY A 44 -20.66 9.23 -13.19
C GLY A 44 -19.44 10.11 -13.48
N ASP A 45 -19.67 11.26 -14.11
CA ASP A 45 -18.63 12.27 -14.41
C ASP A 45 -17.39 11.72 -15.13
N GLY A 46 -17.57 10.71 -15.98
CA GLY A 46 -16.50 10.06 -16.72
C GLY A 46 -15.75 8.96 -15.96
N PHE A 47 -16.21 8.59 -14.76
CA PHE A 47 -15.68 7.49 -13.96
C PHE A 47 -16.67 6.32 -13.91
N GLU A 48 -16.16 5.09 -14.02
CA GLU A 48 -16.94 3.87 -13.78
C GLU A 48 -17.16 3.65 -12.28
N ALA A 49 -18.20 2.90 -11.93
CA ALA A 49 -18.40 2.43 -10.56
C ALA A 49 -17.23 1.52 -10.12
N ALA A 50 -16.95 1.50 -8.83
CA ALA A 50 -15.91 0.67 -8.25
C ALA A 50 -16.17 -0.81 -8.57
N LYS A 51 -15.16 -1.49 -9.11
CA LYS A 51 -15.23 -2.94 -9.40
C LYS A 51 -15.51 -3.77 -8.14
N TYR A 52 -15.04 -3.31 -6.99
CA TYR A 52 -15.15 -3.99 -5.70
C TYR A 52 -15.88 -3.10 -4.67
N PRO A 53 -17.20 -2.93 -4.80
CA PRO A 53 -17.95 -1.97 -3.98
C PRO A 53 -17.96 -2.32 -2.48
N HIS A 54 -17.81 -3.59 -2.15
CA HIS A 54 -17.75 -4.06 -0.76
C HIS A 54 -16.44 -3.71 -0.05
N TYR A 55 -15.41 -3.27 -0.78
CA TYR A 55 -14.16 -2.73 -0.22
C TYR A 55 -14.18 -1.19 -0.13
N LEU A 56 -15.28 -0.52 -0.46
CA LEU A 56 -15.35 0.93 -0.35
C LEU A 56 -15.25 1.37 1.12
N PRO A 57 -14.49 2.44 1.41
CA PRO A 57 -14.25 2.88 2.77
C PRO A 57 -15.52 3.49 3.39
N THR A 58 -15.77 3.14 4.65
CA THR A 58 -16.72 3.82 5.52
C THR A 58 -15.96 4.46 6.70
N TRP A 59 -16.59 5.47 7.31
CA TRP A 59 -16.07 6.15 8.49
C TRP A 59 -17.18 6.20 9.53
N ASN A 60 -17.05 5.39 10.59
CA ASN A 60 -17.99 5.39 11.71
C ASN A 60 -17.36 6.12 12.92
N PRO A 61 -17.77 7.36 13.24
CA PRO A 61 -17.21 8.10 14.37
C PRO A 61 -17.56 7.52 15.74
N GLU A 62 -18.56 6.64 15.81
CA GLU A 62 -18.97 5.96 17.04
C GLU A 62 -18.18 4.66 17.28
N GLN A 63 -17.44 4.19 16.27
CA GLN A 63 -16.65 2.97 16.36
C GLN A 63 -15.49 3.15 17.35
N LYS A 64 -15.50 2.35 18.40
CA LYS A 64 -14.47 2.35 19.46
C LYS A 64 -14.03 0.92 19.72
N TYR A 65 -12.74 0.74 19.91
CA TYR A 65 -12.15 -0.55 20.24
C TYR A 65 -11.72 -0.60 21.70
N PRO A 66 -11.75 -1.79 22.32
CA PRO A 66 -11.12 -1.97 23.61
C PRO A 66 -9.62 -1.72 23.54
N PRO A 67 -8.95 -1.49 24.68
CA PRO A 67 -7.49 -1.47 24.75
C PRO A 67 -6.86 -2.74 24.14
N LEU A 68 -5.64 -2.60 23.62
CA LEU A 68 -4.89 -3.74 23.12
C LEU A 68 -4.48 -4.64 24.28
N GLU A 69 -4.80 -5.92 24.14
CA GLU A 69 -4.32 -6.94 25.07
C GLU A 69 -2.98 -7.51 24.59
N PRO A 70 -2.08 -7.92 25.52
CA PRO A 70 -0.92 -8.71 25.17
C PRO A 70 -1.33 -10.00 24.45
N PHE A 71 -0.53 -10.43 23.48
CA PHE A 71 -0.69 -11.71 22.83
C PHE A 71 0.68 -12.37 22.63
N GLU A 72 0.70 -13.69 22.61
CA GLU A 72 1.89 -14.44 22.27
C GLU A 72 1.94 -14.64 20.75
N HIS A 73 2.98 -14.12 20.10
CA HIS A 73 3.17 -14.29 18.68
C HIS A 73 3.79 -15.66 18.38
N LYS A 74 3.17 -16.40 17.48
CA LYS A 74 3.73 -17.64 16.94
C LYS A 74 4.54 -17.33 15.66
N GLU A 75 5.83 -17.65 15.70
CA GLU A 75 6.70 -17.57 14.52
C GLU A 75 6.51 -18.81 13.64
N HIS A 76 5.61 -18.71 12.67
CA HIS A 76 5.21 -19.80 11.78
C HIS A 76 6.33 -20.28 10.86
N GLY A 77 7.30 -19.43 10.51
CA GLY A 77 8.41 -19.83 9.65
C GLY A 77 9.35 -20.88 10.28
N LYS A 78 9.29 -21.09 11.60
CA LYS A 78 10.06 -22.12 12.31
C LYS A 78 9.56 -23.53 12.08
N ASP A 79 8.29 -23.69 11.76
CA ASP A 79 7.62 -24.98 11.57
C ASP A 79 7.66 -25.45 10.09
N ALA A 80 8.21 -24.62 9.20
CA ALA A 80 8.17 -24.81 7.75
C ALA A 80 9.13 -25.89 7.22
N ASP A 81 8.74 -26.57 6.14
CA ASP A 81 9.65 -27.38 5.33
C ASP A 81 10.52 -26.45 4.45
N PRO A 82 11.86 -26.43 4.61
CA PRO A 82 12.73 -25.53 3.86
C PRO A 82 12.85 -25.88 2.37
N SER A 83 12.28 -27.00 1.91
CA SER A 83 12.20 -27.35 0.49
C SER A 83 10.99 -26.74 -0.22
N PHE A 84 10.09 -26.09 0.52
CA PHE A 84 8.90 -25.38 0.01
C PHE A 84 7.96 -26.21 -0.90
N PRO A 85 7.64 -27.47 -0.58
CA PRO A 85 6.86 -28.34 -1.47
C PRO A 85 5.42 -27.86 -1.70
N ASN A 86 4.82 -27.17 -0.74
CA ASN A 86 3.44 -26.67 -0.81
C ASN A 86 3.37 -25.24 -1.39
N LEU A 87 4.39 -24.42 -1.15
CA LEU A 87 4.48 -23.06 -1.65
C LEU A 87 5.03 -22.99 -3.08
N LEU A 88 6.01 -23.83 -3.40
CA LEU A 88 6.71 -23.85 -4.68
C LEU A 88 6.58 -25.22 -5.39
N PRO A 89 5.36 -25.75 -5.59
CA PRO A 89 5.17 -26.99 -6.32
C PRO A 89 5.63 -26.87 -7.77
N THR A 90 5.71 -28.03 -8.44
CA THR A 90 6.06 -28.10 -9.86
C THR A 90 5.14 -27.20 -10.69
N GLY A 91 5.73 -26.34 -11.53
CA GLY A 91 4.99 -25.39 -12.37
C GLY A 91 4.95 -23.97 -11.81
N THR A 92 5.32 -23.76 -10.54
CA THR A 92 5.57 -22.42 -10.02
C THR A 92 6.82 -21.81 -10.64
N GLN A 93 6.81 -20.50 -10.83
CA GLN A 93 7.96 -19.75 -11.34
C GLN A 93 8.39 -18.75 -10.29
N VAL A 94 9.67 -18.81 -9.93
CA VAL A 94 10.28 -17.89 -8.96
C VAL A 94 11.34 -17.06 -9.67
N ASN A 95 11.21 -15.74 -9.60
CA ASN A 95 12.20 -14.80 -10.08
C ASN A 95 12.79 -14.00 -8.92
N HIS A 96 14.08 -14.18 -8.66
CA HIS A 96 14.80 -13.45 -7.63
C HIS A 96 15.24 -12.09 -8.18
N LEU A 97 14.65 -11.01 -7.66
CA LEU A 97 14.85 -9.66 -8.17
C LEU A 97 16.25 -9.13 -7.84
N THR A 98 16.72 -9.43 -6.62
CA THR A 98 18.09 -9.12 -6.19
C THR A 98 18.69 -10.30 -5.41
N PRO A 99 20.01 -10.31 -5.15
CA PRO A 99 20.65 -11.40 -4.41
C PRO A 99 20.13 -11.59 -2.98
N THR A 100 19.67 -10.53 -2.29
CA THR A 100 19.42 -10.56 -0.83
C THR A 100 18.03 -10.07 -0.42
N ILE A 101 17.23 -9.57 -1.35
CA ILE A 101 15.88 -9.07 -1.09
C ILE A 101 15.00 -9.16 -2.35
N GLY A 102 13.73 -9.48 -2.18
CA GLY A 102 12.75 -9.38 -3.26
C GLY A 102 12.69 -10.63 -4.13
N SER A 103 11.52 -11.26 -4.16
CA SER A 103 11.18 -12.32 -5.11
C SER A 103 9.83 -12.04 -5.75
N GLU A 104 9.66 -12.41 -7.01
CA GLU A 104 8.37 -12.53 -7.67
C GLU A 104 8.03 -14.02 -7.83
N VAL A 105 6.79 -14.40 -7.52
CA VAL A 105 6.29 -15.78 -7.66
C VAL A 105 5.03 -15.79 -8.53
N LYS A 106 4.95 -16.76 -9.44
CA LYS A 106 3.79 -17.00 -10.32
C LYS A 106 3.37 -18.47 -10.26
N GLY A 107 2.09 -18.72 -10.53
CA GLY A 107 1.55 -20.08 -10.69
C GLY A 107 1.01 -20.72 -9.41
N ILE A 108 0.75 -19.93 -8.36
CA ILE A 108 0.12 -20.41 -7.12
C ILE A 108 -0.85 -19.37 -6.55
N GLN A 109 -1.97 -19.83 -5.98
CA GLN A 109 -2.90 -18.99 -5.22
C GLN A 109 -2.63 -19.13 -3.72
N LEU A 110 -2.36 -18.02 -3.05
CA LEU A 110 -2.10 -18.01 -1.61
C LEU A 110 -3.35 -18.41 -0.80
N SER A 111 -4.54 -18.06 -1.29
CA SER A 111 -5.84 -18.46 -0.71
C SER A 111 -5.99 -19.99 -0.58
N SER A 112 -5.36 -20.75 -1.48
CA SER A 112 -5.43 -22.22 -1.50
C SER A 112 -4.40 -22.93 -0.62
N LEU A 113 -3.50 -22.18 0.03
CA LEU A 113 -2.43 -22.78 0.84
C LEU A 113 -2.98 -23.47 2.09
N THR A 114 -2.52 -24.71 2.28
CA THR A 114 -2.65 -25.44 3.54
C THR A 114 -1.84 -24.75 4.65
N PRO A 115 -2.07 -25.08 5.94
CA PRO A 115 -1.25 -24.55 7.03
C PRO A 115 0.26 -24.75 6.80
N ALA A 116 0.67 -25.93 6.31
CA ALA A 116 2.07 -26.19 5.97
C ALA A 116 2.60 -25.24 4.87
N GLY A 117 1.81 -25.00 3.82
CA GLY A 117 2.15 -24.02 2.78
C GLY A 117 2.21 -22.58 3.28
N ARG A 118 1.43 -22.23 4.31
CA ARG A 118 1.49 -20.92 4.97
C ARG A 118 2.73 -20.80 5.87
N ASP A 119 3.14 -21.85 6.57
CA ASP A 119 4.42 -21.86 7.30
C ASP A 119 5.60 -21.69 6.33
N GLU A 120 5.58 -22.41 5.21
CA GLU A 120 6.53 -22.26 4.11
C GLU A 120 6.56 -20.83 3.55
N LEU A 121 5.39 -20.19 3.39
CA LEU A 121 5.29 -18.78 3.00
C LEU A 121 5.98 -17.88 4.02
N ALA A 122 5.73 -18.07 5.31
CA ALA A 122 6.36 -17.29 6.38
C ALA A 122 7.90 -17.40 6.31
N LEU A 123 8.43 -18.62 6.18
CA LEU A 123 9.86 -18.84 6.05
C LEU A 123 10.44 -18.19 4.78
N PHE A 124 9.76 -18.35 3.64
CA PHE A 124 10.23 -17.78 2.38
C PHE A 124 10.25 -16.25 2.43
N VAL A 125 9.22 -15.62 3.01
CA VAL A 125 9.18 -14.17 3.22
C VAL A 125 10.28 -13.75 4.19
N ALA A 126 10.54 -14.47 5.27
CA ALA A 126 11.63 -14.15 6.21
C ALA A 126 13.02 -14.17 5.51
N GLN A 127 13.26 -15.13 4.63
CA GLN A 127 14.51 -15.23 3.86
C GLN A 127 14.63 -14.14 2.79
N ARG A 128 13.51 -13.77 2.14
CA ARG A 128 13.48 -12.86 0.98
C ARG A 128 13.12 -11.42 1.32
N LYS A 129 12.67 -11.17 2.55
CA LYS A 129 12.18 -9.91 3.15
C LYS A 129 10.92 -9.34 2.49
N VAL A 130 10.81 -9.41 1.16
CA VAL A 130 9.62 -9.06 0.39
C VAL A 130 9.40 -10.04 -0.74
N VAL A 131 8.17 -10.50 -0.90
CA VAL A 131 7.77 -11.44 -1.94
C VAL A 131 6.47 -10.97 -2.56
N ALA A 132 6.42 -10.90 -3.89
CA ALA A 132 5.23 -10.52 -4.65
C ALA A 132 4.68 -11.75 -5.38
N PHE A 133 3.42 -12.08 -5.12
CA PHE A 133 2.68 -13.13 -5.83
C PHE A 133 1.80 -12.51 -6.91
N ARG A 134 1.84 -13.07 -8.12
CA ARG A 134 1.06 -12.55 -9.26
C ARG A 134 -0.28 -13.25 -9.40
N ALA A 135 -1.24 -12.53 -10.00
CA ALA A 135 -2.58 -13.03 -10.34
C ALA A 135 -3.30 -13.69 -9.15
N GLN A 136 -3.28 -13.02 -8.00
CA GLN A 136 -3.98 -13.49 -6.79
C GLN A 136 -5.47 -13.15 -6.86
N ASP A 137 -6.29 -13.98 -6.23
CA ASP A 137 -7.75 -13.92 -6.21
C ASP A 137 -8.35 -13.16 -5.01
N PHE A 138 -7.53 -12.69 -4.05
CA PHE A 138 -8.01 -12.08 -2.81
C PHE A 138 -9.05 -10.97 -2.97
N ALA A 139 -8.95 -10.15 -4.02
CA ALA A 139 -9.93 -9.08 -4.26
C ALA A 139 -11.31 -9.60 -4.65
N ASP A 140 -11.39 -10.82 -5.18
CA ASP A 140 -12.63 -11.48 -5.59
C ASP A 140 -13.21 -12.38 -4.47
N LEU A 141 -12.45 -12.64 -3.39
CA LEU A 141 -12.90 -13.40 -2.23
C LEU A 141 -13.75 -12.55 -1.27
N PRO A 142 -14.61 -13.17 -0.44
CA PRO A 142 -15.19 -12.48 0.70
C PRO A 142 -14.09 -11.93 1.62
N ILE A 143 -14.26 -10.70 2.11
CA ILE A 143 -13.26 -10.02 2.95
C ILE A 143 -12.84 -10.88 4.15
N GLY A 144 -13.80 -11.58 4.78
CA GLY A 144 -13.53 -12.49 5.89
C GLY A 144 -12.51 -13.58 5.55
N GLU A 145 -12.54 -14.14 4.34
CA GLU A 145 -11.57 -15.18 3.93
C GLU A 145 -10.16 -14.61 3.74
N ALA A 146 -10.06 -13.38 3.23
CA ALA A 146 -8.78 -12.68 3.15
C ALA A 146 -8.23 -12.35 4.55
N LEU A 147 -9.10 -12.00 5.50
CA LEU A 147 -8.72 -11.81 6.91
C LEU A 147 -8.32 -13.12 7.58
N ASP A 148 -9.00 -14.23 7.30
CA ASP A 148 -8.65 -15.55 7.82
C ASP A 148 -7.30 -16.05 7.29
N PHE A 149 -6.97 -15.67 6.05
CA PHE A 149 -5.63 -15.90 5.52
C PHE A 149 -4.58 -15.09 6.29
N GLY A 150 -4.79 -13.78 6.45
CA GLY A 150 -3.83 -12.90 7.12
C GLY A 150 -3.68 -13.19 8.61
N SER A 151 -4.74 -13.63 9.30
CA SER A 151 -4.73 -13.92 10.73
C SER A 151 -3.82 -15.10 11.09
N TYR A 152 -3.53 -15.96 10.12
CA TYR A 152 -2.55 -17.04 10.27
C TYR A 152 -1.17 -16.51 10.67
N PHE A 153 -0.77 -15.34 10.18
CA PHE A 153 0.55 -14.76 10.43
C PHE A 153 0.60 -13.88 11.69
N GLY A 154 -0.54 -13.68 12.35
CA GLY A 154 -0.63 -12.88 13.56
C GLY A 154 -1.94 -12.12 13.67
N ARG A 155 -2.10 -11.43 14.81
CA ARG A 155 -3.27 -10.57 15.04
C ARG A 155 -3.27 -9.40 14.06
N HIS A 156 -4.43 -9.12 13.47
CA HIS A 156 -4.63 -7.93 12.64
C HIS A 156 -4.49 -6.64 13.45
N HIS A 157 -3.80 -5.66 12.86
CA HIS A 157 -3.75 -4.29 13.37
C HIS A 157 -4.90 -3.49 12.75
N ILE A 158 -5.66 -2.78 13.59
CA ILE A 158 -6.72 -1.86 13.11
C ILE A 158 -6.13 -0.45 13.01
N HIS A 159 -6.00 0.05 11.78
CA HIS A 159 -5.32 1.31 11.53
C HIS A 159 -6.19 2.53 11.91
N PRO A 160 -5.69 3.52 12.68
CA PRO A 160 -6.53 4.55 13.27
C PRO A 160 -6.87 5.74 12.35
N THR A 161 -6.29 5.84 11.15
CA THR A 161 -6.37 7.08 10.35
C THR A 161 -7.10 7.00 9.01
N SER A 162 -7.49 5.82 8.53
CA SER A 162 -8.19 5.67 7.24
C SER A 162 -9.58 5.10 7.45
N GLY A 163 -10.45 5.26 6.45
CA GLY A 163 -11.66 4.45 6.38
C GLY A 163 -11.32 2.97 6.19
N SER A 164 -12.27 2.12 6.58
CA SER A 164 -12.22 0.67 6.39
C SER A 164 -13.50 0.22 5.69
N PRO A 165 -13.55 -0.96 5.04
CA PRO A 165 -14.80 -1.53 4.59
C PRO A 165 -15.77 -1.71 5.76
N GLU A 166 -17.07 -1.58 5.48
CA GLU A 166 -18.11 -1.71 6.50
C GLU A 166 -18.03 -3.08 7.19
N GLY A 167 -17.93 -3.08 8.51
CA GLY A 167 -17.81 -4.32 9.31
C GLY A 167 -16.44 -5.01 9.29
N PHE A 168 -15.44 -4.49 8.55
CA PHE A 168 -14.10 -5.07 8.44
C PHE A 168 -12.99 -4.06 8.77
N PRO A 169 -12.91 -3.58 10.02
CA PRO A 169 -11.94 -2.57 10.43
C PRO A 169 -10.47 -2.98 10.34
N GLU A 170 -10.20 -4.28 10.27
CA GLU A 170 -8.87 -4.85 10.08
C GLU A 170 -8.30 -4.56 8.69
N VAL A 171 -9.15 -4.22 7.72
CA VAL A 171 -8.72 -3.90 6.36
C VAL A 171 -8.36 -2.42 6.25
N HIS A 172 -7.06 -2.16 6.15
CA HIS A 172 -6.55 -0.84 5.80
C HIS A 172 -6.61 -0.62 4.28
N LEU A 173 -7.38 0.38 3.84
CA LEU A 173 -7.57 0.67 2.42
C LEU A 173 -6.61 1.75 1.92
N VAL A 174 -5.87 1.42 0.87
CA VAL A 174 -5.16 2.40 0.04
C VAL A 174 -6.01 2.68 -1.19
N HIS A 175 -6.92 3.66 -1.07
CA HIS A 175 -7.90 4.01 -2.09
C HIS A 175 -7.65 5.42 -2.65
N ARG A 176 -7.87 5.59 -3.96
CA ARG A 176 -7.93 6.90 -4.61
C ARG A 176 -9.28 7.04 -5.28
N GLY A 177 -10.02 8.05 -4.83
CA GLY A 177 -11.39 8.24 -5.25
C GLY A 177 -11.55 8.74 -6.68
N ALA A 178 -12.77 8.69 -7.19
CA ALA A 178 -13.11 9.31 -8.46
C ALA A 178 -12.78 10.80 -8.41
N ASN A 179 -12.12 11.31 -9.45
CA ASN A 179 -11.67 12.70 -9.53
C ASN A 179 -10.75 13.16 -8.37
N ASP A 180 -10.04 12.25 -7.68
CA ASP A 180 -9.08 12.62 -6.63
C ASP A 180 -7.89 13.40 -7.24
N LYS A 181 -7.76 14.67 -6.84
CA LYS A 181 -6.69 15.59 -7.26
C LYS A 181 -5.60 15.80 -6.21
N SER A 182 -5.58 14.97 -5.17
CA SER A 182 -4.64 15.12 -4.03
C SER A 182 -3.19 14.98 -4.47
N ALA A 183 -2.90 14.06 -5.40
CA ALA A 183 -1.56 13.91 -5.97
C ALA A 183 -1.12 15.15 -6.78
N GLU A 184 -2.01 15.71 -7.62
CA GLU A 184 -1.72 16.93 -8.39
C GLU A 184 -1.40 18.10 -7.45
N LYS A 185 -2.20 18.29 -6.39
CA LYS A 185 -1.96 19.30 -5.35
C LYS A 185 -0.64 19.07 -4.62
N PHE A 186 -0.31 17.81 -4.30
CA PHE A 186 0.93 17.46 -3.61
C PHE A 186 2.16 17.83 -4.44
N PHE A 187 2.14 17.53 -5.75
CA PHE A 187 3.25 17.81 -6.66
C PHE A 187 3.28 19.25 -7.17
N ALA A 188 2.24 20.06 -6.93
CA ALA A 188 2.28 21.49 -7.24
C ALA A 188 3.39 22.25 -6.47
N THR A 189 3.83 21.72 -5.33
CA THR A 189 4.88 22.32 -4.49
C THR A 189 6.08 21.41 -4.25
N ARG A 190 6.10 20.20 -4.84
CA ARG A 190 7.13 19.18 -4.60
C ARG A 190 7.55 18.52 -5.90
N THR A 191 8.85 18.29 -6.07
CA THR A 191 9.41 17.55 -7.22
C THR A 191 9.50 16.05 -7.00
N SER A 192 9.25 15.58 -5.77
CA SER A 192 9.36 14.18 -5.38
C SER A 192 8.37 13.83 -4.27
N SER A 193 7.87 12.59 -4.29
CA SER A 193 7.09 11.98 -3.22
C SER A 193 7.88 10.90 -2.47
N VAL A 194 9.19 10.78 -2.72
CA VAL A 194 10.03 9.74 -2.12
C VAL A 194 10.13 9.97 -0.62
N ALA A 195 9.59 9.03 0.13
CA ALA A 195 9.76 8.90 1.57
C ALA A 195 10.11 7.44 1.88
N TRP A 196 11.12 7.24 2.72
CA TRP A 196 11.47 5.92 3.25
C TRP A 196 11.00 5.85 4.70
N HIS A 197 10.18 4.85 5.01
CA HIS A 197 9.69 4.59 6.36
C HIS A 197 9.48 3.10 6.57
N SER A 198 9.35 2.70 7.83
CA SER A 198 8.69 1.46 8.25
C SER A 198 7.30 1.83 8.76
N GLU A 199 6.29 1.03 8.43
CA GLU A 199 4.96 1.23 9.00
C GLU A 199 4.97 1.07 10.53
N VAL A 200 3.98 1.66 11.18
CA VAL A 200 3.78 1.52 12.63
C VAL A 200 3.06 0.19 12.87
N PHE A 201 3.61 -0.65 13.74
CA PHE A 201 3.00 -1.91 14.19
C PHE A 201 2.29 -1.70 15.53
#